data_AF-A0ABD4KFU8-F1
#
_entry.id   AF-A0ABD4KFU8-F1
#
_cell.length_a   1.000
_cell.length_b   1.000
_cell.length_c   1.000
_cell.angle_alpha   90.00
_cell.angle_beta   90.00
_cell.angle_gamma   90.00
#
_symmetry.space_group_name_H-M   'P 1'
#
loop_
_entity.id
_entity.type
_entity.pdbx_description
1 polymer ?
#
loop_
_entity_poly.entity_id
_entity_poly.type
_entity_poly.pdbx_seq_one_letter_code
_entity_poly.pdbx_strand_id
1 'polypeptide(L)'
;MTLRRGLLLLCPLYLTGCVVADLDSTNYQYVPYVQTIQKKGTLGHTNTAQRKQDLYACGLDKKIDPDTQPFNRNQLVGGETMAQHDKRIAHLENCMMEKGYVLLDFGQCGPLKAPTGKCN
;
A
#
# COMPACT_ATOMS: atom_id res chain seq x y z
N MET A 1 -55.71 45.53 -21.99
CA MET A 1 -54.30 45.90 -22.23
C MET A 1 -53.74 46.53 -20.96
N THR A 2 -52.89 45.80 -20.24
CA THR A 2 -51.87 46.35 -19.35
C THR A 2 -50.81 45.27 -19.13
N LEU A 3 -49.56 45.71 -19.13
CA LEU A 3 -48.37 44.99 -19.55
C LEU A 3 -47.56 44.53 -18.32
N ARG A 4 -47.00 43.31 -18.41
CA ARG A 4 -45.74 42.80 -17.80
C ARG A 4 -45.43 43.11 -16.32
N ARG A 5 -45.30 42.04 -15.52
CA ARG A 5 -44.26 41.78 -14.49
C ARG A 5 -44.23 40.25 -14.35
N GLY A 6 -43.23 39.54 -14.86
CA GLY A 6 -41.85 39.58 -14.39
C GLY A 6 -41.66 38.46 -13.37
N LEU A 7 -41.50 37.22 -13.84
CA LEU A 7 -40.89 36.15 -13.05
C LEU A 7 -40.16 35.20 -13.99
N LEU A 8 -39.00 35.66 -14.47
CA LEU A 8 -38.00 34.77 -15.05
C LEU A 8 -37.52 33.88 -13.91
N LEU A 9 -37.99 32.63 -13.94
CA LEU A 9 -37.49 31.56 -13.10
C LEU A 9 -35.96 31.48 -13.29
N LEU A 10 -35.24 31.94 -12.26
CA LEU A 10 -33.87 31.58 -11.98
C LEU A 10 -33.82 30.06 -11.88
N CYS A 11 -33.48 29.40 -12.99
CA CYS A 11 -33.00 28.04 -12.96
C CYS A 11 -31.49 28.17 -12.76
N PRO A 12 -30.95 28.04 -11.53
CA PRO A 12 -29.53 27.74 -11.44
C PRO A 12 -29.40 26.37 -12.09
N LEU A 13 -28.92 26.35 -13.32
CA LEU A 13 -28.36 25.16 -13.92
C LEU A 13 -27.28 24.74 -12.94
N TYR A 14 -27.63 23.77 -12.09
CA TYR A 14 -26.70 22.98 -11.34
C TYR A 14 -25.74 22.42 -12.38
N LEU A 15 -24.62 23.12 -12.58
CA LEU A 15 -23.40 22.49 -13.07
C LEU A 15 -23.08 21.43 -12.02
N THR A 16 -23.67 20.26 -12.19
CA THR A 16 -23.14 19.03 -11.64
C THR A 16 -21.75 18.95 -12.23
N GLY A 17 -20.76 19.49 -11.52
CA GLY A 17 -19.36 19.38 -11.91
C GLY A 17 -19.14 17.92 -12.23
N CYS A 18 -18.68 17.65 -13.45
CA CYS A 18 -18.30 16.30 -13.84
C CYS A 18 -17.32 15.83 -12.78
N VAL A 19 -17.74 14.93 -11.89
CA VAL A 19 -16.85 14.16 -11.05
C VAL A 19 -16.07 13.29 -12.02
N VAL A 20 -14.95 13.83 -12.50
CA VAL A 20 -13.98 13.06 -13.25
C VAL A 20 -13.44 12.08 -12.22
N ALA A 21 -13.84 10.81 -12.34
CA ALA A 21 -13.20 9.75 -11.57
C ALA A 21 -11.70 9.87 -11.84
N ASP A 22 -10.89 9.88 -10.78
CA ASP A 22 -9.44 9.89 -10.91
C ASP A 22 -9.00 8.56 -11.54
N LEU A 23 -8.88 8.58 -12.87
CA LEU A 23 -8.55 7.45 -13.73
C LEU A 23 -7.02 7.34 -13.94
N ASP A 24 -6.23 8.07 -13.16
CA ASP A 24 -4.78 7.93 -13.21
C ASP A 24 -4.39 6.53 -12.69
N SER A 25 -4.04 5.64 -13.62
CA SER A 25 -3.71 4.24 -13.32
C SER A 25 -2.52 4.09 -12.38
N THR A 26 -1.71 5.14 -12.23
CA THR A 26 -0.57 5.13 -11.31
C THR A 26 -0.98 5.37 -9.85
N ASN A 27 -2.22 5.78 -9.58
CA ASN A 27 -2.80 5.71 -8.23
C ASN A 27 -3.00 4.26 -7.74
N TYR A 28 -2.86 3.27 -8.63
CA TYR A 28 -2.86 1.85 -8.27
C TYR A 28 -1.46 1.25 -8.18
N GLN A 29 -0.40 2.08 -8.32
CA GLN A 29 0.96 1.65 -8.03
C GLN A 29 1.23 1.75 -6.54
N TYR A 30 1.69 0.64 -5.98
CA TYR A 30 1.97 0.50 -4.57
C TYR A 30 3.46 0.38 -4.31
N VAL A 31 3.86 0.70 -3.07
CA VAL A 31 5.21 0.46 -2.56
C VAL A 31 5.57 -1.04 -2.63
N PRO A 32 6.85 -1.40 -2.82
CA PRO A 32 7.35 -2.75 -2.57
C PRO A 32 6.85 -3.36 -1.25
N TYR A 33 6.57 -4.67 -1.25
CA TYR A 33 6.02 -5.36 -0.08
C TYR A 33 6.90 -5.20 1.17
N VAL A 34 8.23 -5.22 1.03
CA VAL A 34 9.14 -4.98 2.17
C VAL A 34 8.86 -3.66 2.90
N GLN A 35 8.42 -2.61 2.18
CA GLN A 35 8.12 -1.30 2.76
C GLN A 35 6.83 -1.29 3.56
N THR A 36 5.95 -2.29 3.39
CA THR A 36 4.77 -2.40 4.23
C THR A 36 5.08 -2.99 5.61
N ILE A 37 6.27 -3.59 5.77
CA ILE A 37 6.78 -4.12 7.03
C ILE A 37 7.49 -2.98 7.78
N GLN A 38 6.84 -2.43 8.80
CA GLN A 38 7.29 -1.23 9.50
C GLN A 38 7.47 -1.49 11.00
N LYS A 39 8.49 -0.90 11.61
CA LYS A 39 8.74 -1.03 13.06
C LYS A 39 7.76 -0.17 13.84
N LYS A 40 7.16 -0.72 14.90
CA LYS A 40 6.27 0.03 15.80
C LYS A 40 7.02 1.25 16.36
N GLY A 41 6.38 2.42 16.31
CA GLY A 41 6.94 3.69 16.80
C GLY A 41 7.80 4.46 15.78
N THR A 42 8.16 3.85 14.64
CA THR A 42 8.96 4.52 13.60
C THR A 42 8.38 4.26 12.20
N LEU A 43 7.05 4.33 12.05
CA LEU A 43 6.41 4.16 10.74
C LEU A 43 6.95 5.20 9.75
N GLY A 44 7.28 4.77 8.53
CA GLY A 44 7.92 5.61 7.52
C GLY A 44 9.41 5.87 7.72
N HIS A 45 9.94 5.46 8.87
CA HIS A 45 11.34 5.68 9.26
C HIS A 45 11.96 4.39 9.82
N THR A 46 11.43 3.25 9.42
CA THR A 46 11.97 1.94 9.79
C THR A 46 13.41 1.83 9.30
N ASN A 47 14.33 1.44 10.19
CA ASN A 47 15.70 1.14 9.80
C ASN A 47 15.71 -0.06 8.85
N THR A 48 16.00 0.21 7.57
CA THR A 48 15.94 -0.75 6.47
C THR A 48 16.99 -1.85 6.65
N ALA A 49 18.20 -1.50 7.07
CA ALA A 49 19.27 -2.46 7.33
C ALA A 49 18.89 -3.45 8.44
N GLN A 50 18.32 -2.95 9.54
CA GLN A 50 17.85 -3.81 10.63
C GLN A 50 16.67 -4.67 10.19
N ARG A 51 15.69 -4.11 9.46
CA ARG A 51 14.56 -4.87 8.90
C ARG A 51 15.03 -6.01 8.00
N LYS A 52 16.02 -5.76 7.14
CA LYS A 52 16.62 -6.77 6.26
C LYS A 52 17.27 -7.90 7.06
N GLN A 53 18.05 -7.56 8.10
CA GLN A 53 18.63 -8.59 8.99
C GLN A 53 17.56 -9.40 9.71
N ASP A 54 16.51 -8.74 10.18
CA ASP A 54 15.40 -9.41 10.86
C ASP A 54 14.59 -10.31 9.91
N LEU A 55 14.38 -9.91 8.66
CA LEU A 55 13.76 -10.75 7.63
C LEU A 55 14.56 -12.02 7.36
N TYR A 56 15.88 -11.92 7.25
CA TYR A 56 16.75 -13.10 7.12
C TYR A 56 16.72 -13.99 8.35
N ALA A 57 16.70 -13.40 9.55
CA ALA A 57 16.54 -14.14 10.80
C ALA A 57 15.17 -14.84 10.88
N CYS A 58 14.14 -14.27 10.24
CA CYS A 58 12.79 -14.83 10.13
C CYS A 58 12.61 -15.79 8.94
N GLY A 59 13.69 -16.19 8.26
CA GLY A 59 13.65 -17.23 7.24
C GLY A 59 13.45 -16.75 5.80
N LEU A 60 13.58 -15.45 5.52
CA LEU A 60 13.77 -14.99 4.13
C LEU A 60 15.07 -15.57 3.57
N ASP A 61 15.04 -16.12 2.35
CA ASP A 61 16.26 -16.62 1.69
C ASP A 61 17.26 -15.48 1.52
N LYS A 62 18.50 -15.69 1.97
CA LYS A 62 19.59 -14.71 1.88
C LYS A 62 19.98 -14.36 0.45
N LYS A 63 19.58 -15.18 -0.53
CA LYS A 63 19.74 -14.88 -1.96
C LYS A 63 18.78 -13.80 -2.46
N ILE A 64 17.70 -13.53 -1.71
CA ILE A 64 16.74 -12.48 -2.01
C ILE A 64 17.19 -11.22 -1.27
N ASP A 65 17.47 -10.16 -2.01
CA ASP A 65 17.66 -8.83 -1.41
C ASP A 65 16.31 -8.12 -1.37
N PRO A 66 15.67 -8.00 -0.19
CA PRO A 66 14.33 -7.44 -0.12
C PRO A 66 14.25 -5.96 -0.53
N ASP A 67 15.37 -5.23 -0.53
CA ASP A 67 15.41 -3.80 -0.88
C ASP A 67 15.68 -3.55 -2.37
N THR A 68 16.34 -4.47 -3.09
CA THR A 68 16.73 -4.28 -4.50
C THR A 68 16.09 -5.29 -5.46
N GLN A 69 15.83 -6.51 -5.00
CA GLN A 69 15.03 -7.53 -5.67
C GLN A 69 13.78 -7.77 -4.82
N PRO A 70 12.79 -6.86 -4.91
CA PRO A 70 11.76 -6.76 -3.90
C PRO A 70 11.06 -8.10 -3.71
N PHE A 71 11.25 -8.64 -2.52
CA PHE A 71 10.53 -9.80 -2.02
C PHE A 71 9.04 -9.53 -2.22
N ASN A 72 8.38 -10.35 -3.04
CA ASN A 72 6.94 -10.27 -3.26
C ASN A 72 6.24 -11.29 -2.37
N ARG A 73 5.28 -10.83 -1.57
CA ARG A 73 4.48 -11.66 -0.66
C ARG A 73 3.96 -12.92 -1.34
N ASN A 74 3.49 -12.80 -2.58
CA ASN A 74 2.78 -13.85 -3.31
C ASN A 74 3.69 -14.66 -4.26
N GLN A 75 5.02 -14.51 -4.14
CA GLN A 75 5.96 -15.26 -4.98
C GLN A 75 6.14 -16.70 -4.46
N LEU A 76 5.96 -17.66 -5.37
CA LEU A 76 6.34 -19.05 -5.14
C LEU A 76 7.86 -19.23 -5.26
N VAL A 77 8.44 -20.00 -4.35
CA VAL A 77 9.87 -20.33 -4.33
C VAL A 77 10.06 -21.83 -4.48
N GLY A 78 11.00 -22.25 -5.31
CA GLY A 78 11.44 -23.65 -5.37
C GLY A 78 10.36 -24.66 -5.78
N GLY A 79 9.36 -24.26 -6.56
CA GLY A 79 8.26 -25.13 -6.97
C GLY A 79 7.32 -25.52 -5.82
N GLU A 80 7.30 -24.76 -4.73
CA GLU A 80 6.41 -25.01 -3.60
C GLU A 80 4.92 -24.96 -4.02
N THR A 81 4.11 -25.74 -3.33
CA THR A 81 2.64 -25.68 -3.43
C THR A 81 2.10 -24.42 -2.75
N MET A 82 0.86 -24.03 -3.05
CA MET A 82 0.24 -22.87 -2.39
C MET A 82 0.17 -23.01 -0.87
N ALA A 83 -0.12 -24.22 -0.35
CA ALA A 83 -0.17 -24.46 1.09
C ALA A 83 1.21 -24.32 1.76
N GLN A 84 2.30 -24.66 1.05
CA GLN A 84 3.66 -24.45 1.55
C GLN A 84 4.03 -22.97 1.54
N HIS A 85 3.65 -22.27 0.46
CA HIS A 85 3.78 -20.82 0.35
C HIS A 85 3.09 -20.09 1.51
N ASP A 86 1.81 -20.38 1.76
CA ASP A 86 1.03 -19.75 2.82
C ASP A 86 1.69 -19.97 4.19
N LYS A 87 2.16 -21.20 4.46
CA LYS A 87 2.88 -21.51 5.71
C LYS A 87 4.18 -20.73 5.84
N ARG A 88 4.97 -20.63 4.75
CA ARG A 88 6.25 -19.90 4.74
C ARG A 88 6.04 -18.42 4.98
N ILE A 89 5.07 -17.80 4.29
CA ILE A 89 4.76 -16.39 4.44
C ILE A 89 4.20 -16.10 5.83
N ALA A 90 3.26 -16.91 6.33
CA ALA A 90 2.71 -16.75 7.68
C ALA A 90 3.79 -16.88 8.76
N HIS A 91 4.74 -17.82 8.61
CA HIS A 91 5.86 -17.96 9.52
C HIS A 91 6.74 -16.69 9.55
N LEU A 92 7.15 -16.20 8.38
CA LEU A 92 7.95 -14.99 8.25
C LEU A 92 7.25 -13.78 8.85
N GLU A 93 5.97 -13.58 8.51
CA GLU A 93 5.14 -12.46 8.97
C GLU A 93 4.96 -12.47 10.49
N ASN A 94 4.64 -13.63 11.06
CA ASN A 94 4.50 -13.78 12.52
C ASN A 94 5.82 -13.49 13.24
N CYS A 95 6.94 -14.02 12.75
CA CYS A 95 8.26 -13.74 13.31
C CYS A 95 8.61 -12.24 13.28
N MET A 96 8.30 -11.53 12.19
CA MET A 96 8.48 -10.08 12.12
C MET A 96 7.58 -9.35 13.13
N MET A 97 6.33 -9.77 13.29
CA MET A 97 5.42 -9.19 14.28
C MET A 97 5.91 -9.39 15.72
N GLU A 98 6.44 -10.58 16.05
CA GLU A 98 7.07 -10.88 17.35
C GLU A 98 8.28 -9.98 17.62
N LYS A 99 9.05 -9.65 16.59
CA LYS A 99 10.15 -8.67 16.65
C LYS A 99 9.67 -7.22 16.76
N GLY A 100 8.37 -6.97 16.88
CA GLY A 100 7.80 -5.63 17.06
C GLY A 100 7.57 -4.86 15.77
N TYR A 101 7.51 -5.54 14.62
CA TYR A 101 7.02 -4.93 13.39
C TYR A 101 5.48 -4.95 13.32
N VAL A 102 4.92 -4.12 12.46
CA VAL A 102 3.55 -4.20 11.95
C VAL A 102 3.60 -4.42 10.45
N LEU A 103 2.61 -5.16 9.95
CA LEU A 103 2.40 -5.37 8.52
C LEU A 103 1.27 -4.44 8.11
N LEU A 104 1.58 -3.45 7.30
CA LEU A 104 0.60 -2.52 6.77
C LEU A 104 0.02 -3.07 5.47
N ASP A 105 -1.27 -2.84 5.24
CA ASP A 105 -1.84 -3.04 3.91
C ASP A 105 -1.36 -1.94 2.97
N PHE A 106 -1.28 -2.24 1.68
CA PHE A 106 -0.91 -1.25 0.67
C PHE A 106 -1.77 0.02 0.70
N GLY A 107 -3.08 -0.13 0.99
CA GLY A 107 -3.98 1.02 1.16
C GLY A 107 -3.64 1.89 2.37
N GLN A 108 -3.03 1.33 3.42
CA GLN A 108 -2.57 2.08 4.59
C GLN A 108 -1.27 2.85 4.31
N CYS A 109 -0.45 2.37 3.38
CA CYS A 109 0.72 3.10 2.87
C CYS A 109 0.32 4.29 1.99
N GLY A 110 -0.83 4.19 1.32
CA GLY A 110 -1.25 5.11 0.26
C GLY A 110 -0.57 4.78 -1.07
N PRO A 111 -1.07 5.34 -2.19
CA PRO A 111 -0.46 5.15 -3.50
C PRO A 111 0.85 5.94 -3.62
N LEU A 112 1.72 5.54 -4.56
CA LEU A 112 3.02 6.21 -4.77
C LEU A 112 2.89 7.72 -5.08
N LYS A 113 1.81 8.15 -5.74
CA LYS A 113 1.55 9.57 -6.06
C LYS A 113 1.01 10.40 -4.89
N ALA A 114 0.46 9.75 -3.87
CA ALA A 114 -0.05 10.41 -2.67
C ALA A 114 0.26 9.54 -1.43
N PRO A 115 1.56 9.38 -1.10
CA PRO A 115 1.97 8.51 -0.02
C PRO A 115 1.49 9.08 1.31
N THR A 116 1.05 8.21 2.23
CA THR A 116 0.71 8.62 3.60
C THR A 116 1.95 8.94 4.45
N GLY A 117 3.14 8.60 3.95
CA GLY A 117 4.40 8.63 4.67
C GLY A 117 4.64 7.43 5.59
N LYS A 118 3.68 6.52 5.77
CA LYS A 118 3.82 5.36 6.66
C LYS A 118 4.75 4.27 6.15
N CYS A 119 5.00 4.23 4.85
CA CYS A 119 5.77 3.18 4.17
C CYS A 119 6.85 3.75 3.25
N ASN A 120 7.47 4.87 3.66
CA ASN A 120 8.64 5.41 2.98
C ASN A 120 9.82 4.41 3.00
#